data_AF-L0AR59-F1
#
_entry.id   AF-L0AR59-F1
#
_cell.length_a   1.000
_cell.length_b   1.000
_cell.length_c   1.000
_cell.angle_alpha   90.00
_cell.angle_beta   90.00
_cell.angle_gamma   90.00
#
_symmetry.space_group_name_H-M   'P 1'
#
loop_
_entity.id
_entity.type
_entity.pdbx_description
1 polymer ?
#
loop_
_entity_poly.entity_id
_entity_poly.type
_entity_poly.pdbx_seq_one_letter_code
_entity_poly.pdbx_strand_id
1 'polypeptide(L)'
;QASSTEYSVEISSTQSWAEQKGGATTETVSVEARPTVPPHSSVPVRVALYKSNISYPYEFKAEVNYDLTMKGFLRWSGNAWYTHPDNRPTKEHLFAIGPFRDKASSIRYQWDKRYIPGEVKWWDWNWTINEYGLSTMQNNLGRVLRPVRSGVTGDFYAESQFAGDIEIGQPQTRSQSAELRSASAEGVALTGVNMDRETLASEGFGNVS
;
A
#
# COMPACT_ATOMS: atom_id res chain seq x y z
N GLN A 1 -11.10 19.80 -17.10
CA GLN A 1 -10.13 18.81 -16.61
C GLN A 1 -10.58 18.42 -15.22
N ALA A 2 -10.85 17.14 -14.96
CA ALA A 2 -11.08 16.66 -13.61
C ALA A 2 -9.71 16.59 -12.92
N SER A 3 -9.52 17.38 -11.86
CA SER A 3 -8.34 17.32 -11.00
C SER A 3 -8.30 15.95 -10.34
N SER A 4 -7.33 15.11 -10.70
CA SER A 4 -7.02 13.90 -9.94
C SER A 4 -6.20 14.31 -8.72
N THR A 5 -6.78 14.25 -7.52
CA THR A 5 -6.01 14.44 -6.28
C THR A 5 -5.26 13.15 -5.98
N GLU A 6 -3.93 13.24 -5.91
CA GLU A 6 -3.08 12.14 -5.45
C GLU A 6 -2.85 12.27 -3.94
N TYR A 7 -2.96 11.16 -3.23
CA TYR A 7 -2.73 11.08 -1.78
C TYR A 7 -1.61 10.05 -1.53
N SER A 8 -0.54 10.49 -0.87
CA SER A 8 0.55 9.61 -0.45
C SER A 8 0.31 9.14 0.99
N VAL A 9 -0.15 7.91 1.15
CA VAL A 9 -0.34 7.26 2.46
C VAL A 9 0.48 5.98 2.49
N GLU A 10 1.47 5.94 3.38
CA GLU A 10 2.30 4.75 3.59
C GLU A 10 1.80 3.97 4.81
N ILE A 11 1.64 2.65 4.64
CA ILE A 11 1.27 1.74 5.73
C ILE A 11 2.48 0.89 6.08
N SER A 12 2.90 0.95 7.34
CA SER A 12 3.99 0.15 7.87
C SER A 12 3.65 -1.34 7.85
N SER A 13 4.62 -2.16 7.42
CA SER A 13 4.51 -3.62 7.38
C SER A 13 4.75 -4.30 8.73
N THR A 14 5.32 -3.59 9.71
CA THR A 14 5.73 -4.15 11.00
C THR A 14 4.85 -3.72 12.17
N GLN A 15 3.85 -2.87 11.92
CA GLN A 15 2.97 -2.34 12.95
C GLN A 15 1.53 -2.83 12.78
N SER A 16 0.83 -3.03 13.90
CA SER A 16 -0.58 -3.41 13.90
C SER A 16 -1.43 -2.38 13.13
N TRP A 17 -2.36 -2.86 12.30
CA TRP A 17 -3.31 -1.99 11.58
C TRP A 17 -4.06 -1.04 12.52
N ALA A 18 -4.45 -1.53 13.70
CA ALA A 18 -5.21 -0.74 14.67
C ALA A 18 -4.40 0.39 15.33
N GLU A 19 -3.08 0.38 15.22
CA GLU A 19 -2.20 1.43 15.76
C GLU A 19 -1.91 2.53 14.74
N GLN A 20 -2.07 2.26 13.45
CA GLN A 20 -1.83 3.19 12.35
C GLN A 20 -3.10 4.01 12.04
N LYS A 21 -3.52 4.84 13.00
CA LYS A 21 -4.81 5.58 12.94
C LYS A 21 -4.77 6.89 12.15
N GLY A 22 -3.63 7.22 11.56
CA GLY A 22 -3.43 8.45 10.81
C GLY A 22 -2.10 9.12 11.15
N GLY A 23 -1.83 10.21 10.44
CA GLY A 23 -0.62 11.01 10.60
C GLY A 23 -0.71 12.25 9.73
N ALA A 24 0.36 13.04 9.76
CA ALA A 24 0.54 14.17 8.86
C ALA A 24 1.88 14.01 8.14
N THR A 25 1.87 14.21 6.83
CA THR A 25 3.04 14.24 5.98
C THR A 25 3.12 15.62 5.34
N THR A 26 4.33 16.14 5.21
CA THR A 26 4.58 17.43 4.56
C THR A 26 5.37 17.19 3.29
N GLU A 27 4.84 17.68 2.16
CA GLU A 27 5.52 17.65 0.87
C GLU A 27 5.96 19.06 0.47
N THR A 28 7.15 19.17 -0.13
CA THR A 28 7.62 20.44 -0.68
C THR A 28 7.23 20.50 -2.14
N VAL A 29 6.43 21.52 -2.51
CA VAL A 29 6.01 21.77 -3.89
C VAL A 29 6.81 22.94 -4.44
N SER A 30 7.34 22.80 -5.66
CA SER A 30 8.04 23.88 -6.37
C SER A 30 7.38 24.09 -7.73
N VAL A 31 6.98 25.33 -7.99
CA VAL A 31 6.36 25.75 -9.25
C VAL A 31 7.20 26.89 -9.82
N GLU A 32 7.60 26.78 -11.09
CA GLU A 32 8.45 27.78 -11.76
C GLU A 32 7.74 28.31 -13.01
N ALA A 33 7.87 29.62 -13.26
CA ALA A 33 7.41 30.25 -14.50
C ALA A 33 8.48 31.22 -15.00
N ARG A 34 8.55 31.37 -16.34
CA ARG A 34 9.50 32.26 -17.01
C ARG A 34 8.76 33.29 -17.88
N PRO A 35 8.13 34.31 -17.28
CA PRO A 35 7.36 35.30 -18.02
C PRO A 35 8.26 36.18 -18.90
N THR A 36 7.79 36.51 -20.10
CA THR A 36 8.39 37.56 -20.93
C THR A 36 7.63 38.87 -20.70
N VAL A 37 8.29 39.86 -20.12
CA VAL A 37 7.68 41.16 -19.79
C VAL A 37 8.12 42.22 -20.82
N PRO A 38 7.20 42.79 -21.61
CA PRO A 38 7.53 43.86 -22.55
C PRO A 38 8.06 45.13 -21.86
N PRO A 39 8.85 45.96 -22.55
CA PRO A 39 9.34 47.23 -22.02
C PRO A 39 8.20 48.12 -21.50
N HIS A 40 8.42 48.79 -20.37
CA HIS A 40 7.46 49.71 -19.74
C HIS A 40 6.07 49.11 -19.45
N SER A 41 6.01 47.79 -19.21
CA SER A 41 4.79 47.08 -18.87
C SER A 41 4.96 46.24 -17.58
N SER A 42 3.84 45.74 -17.06
CA SER A 42 3.80 44.73 -16.01
C SER A 42 2.90 43.58 -16.43
N VAL A 43 3.24 42.35 -16.05
CA VAL A 43 2.42 41.16 -16.32
C VAL A 43 1.91 40.61 -14.99
N PRO A 44 0.59 40.42 -14.81
CA PRO A 44 0.04 39.85 -13.59
C PRO A 44 0.36 38.35 -13.54
N VAL A 45 0.73 37.88 -12.36
CA VAL A 45 1.07 36.48 -12.10
C VAL A 45 0.17 35.98 -10.98
N ARG A 46 -0.36 34.76 -11.11
CA ARG A 46 -1.24 34.12 -10.12
C ARG A 46 -0.81 32.68 -9.87
N VAL A 47 -0.83 32.26 -8.61
CA VAL A 47 -0.70 30.84 -8.22
C VAL A 47 -1.98 30.47 -7.48
N ALA A 48 -2.64 29.42 -7.94
CA ALA A 48 -3.81 28.89 -7.25
C ALA A 48 -3.36 27.88 -6.20
N LEU A 49 -3.88 28.02 -4.98
CA LEU A 49 -3.67 27.08 -3.89
C LEU A 49 -4.96 26.29 -3.70
N TYR A 50 -4.84 24.96 -3.66
CA TYR A 50 -5.98 24.06 -3.60
C TYR A 50 -5.92 23.21 -2.34
N LYS A 51 -7.11 22.93 -1.81
CA LYS A 51 -7.35 22.01 -0.71
C LYS A 51 -8.38 20.99 -1.14
N SER A 52 -8.07 19.71 -0.97
CA SER A 52 -8.93 18.62 -1.38
C SER A 52 -9.00 17.57 -0.27
N ASN A 53 -10.21 17.16 0.07
CA ASN A 53 -10.44 16.08 1.01
C ASN A 53 -11.15 14.91 0.33
N ILE A 54 -10.96 13.73 0.90
CA ILE A 54 -11.61 12.51 0.49
C ILE A 54 -12.03 11.74 1.74
N SER A 55 -13.22 11.14 1.67
CA SER A 55 -13.73 10.27 2.72
C SER A 55 -14.49 9.10 2.09
N TYR A 56 -14.15 7.88 2.48
CA TYR A 56 -14.88 6.68 2.06
C TYR A 56 -14.74 5.54 3.07
N PRO A 57 -15.78 4.70 3.21
CA PRO A 57 -15.64 3.43 3.91
C PRO A 57 -14.70 2.51 3.10
N TYR A 58 -13.74 1.89 3.77
CA TYR A 58 -12.81 0.94 3.16
C TYR A 58 -13.05 -0.48 3.68
N GLU A 59 -12.66 -1.45 2.87
CA GLU A 59 -12.57 -2.86 3.25
C GLU A 59 -11.28 -3.48 2.67
N PHE A 60 -10.49 -4.11 3.52
CA PHE A 60 -9.38 -4.98 3.13
C PHE A 60 -9.69 -6.43 3.52
N LYS A 61 -9.09 -7.38 2.80
CA LYS A 61 -9.20 -8.80 3.12
C LYS A 61 -7.89 -9.28 3.76
N ALA A 62 -7.95 -9.62 5.05
CA ALA A 62 -6.84 -10.25 5.75
C ALA A 62 -6.90 -11.77 5.57
N GLU A 63 -5.81 -12.39 5.11
CA GLU A 63 -5.71 -13.84 5.03
C GLU A 63 -5.42 -14.44 6.42
N VAL A 64 -6.23 -15.41 6.83
CA VAL A 64 -6.11 -16.08 8.12
C VAL A 64 -5.25 -17.33 7.96
N ASN A 65 -4.12 -17.33 8.67
CA ASN A 65 -3.17 -18.44 8.69
C ASN A 65 -3.17 -19.08 10.08
N TYR A 66 -3.03 -20.39 10.15
CA TYR A 66 -3.05 -21.12 11.42
C TYR A 66 -2.25 -22.41 11.36
N ASP A 67 -1.76 -22.84 12.52
CA ASP A 67 -1.10 -24.12 12.69
C ASP A 67 -2.13 -25.19 13.07
N LEU A 68 -2.22 -26.25 12.28
CA LEU A 68 -3.06 -27.41 12.52
C LEU A 68 -2.20 -28.55 13.08
N THR A 69 -2.33 -28.80 14.39
CA THR A 69 -1.64 -29.90 15.06
C THR A 69 -2.54 -31.13 15.16
N MET A 70 -2.11 -32.23 14.55
CA MET A 70 -2.74 -33.53 14.66
C MET A 70 -1.98 -34.38 15.67
N LYS A 71 -2.64 -34.75 16.78
CA LYS A 71 -2.06 -35.58 17.85
C LYS A 71 -2.92 -36.81 18.11
N GLY A 72 -2.32 -37.99 18.00
CA GLY A 72 -3.01 -39.25 18.22
C GLY A 72 -2.16 -40.46 17.88
N PHE A 73 -2.70 -41.66 18.12
CA PHE A 73 -2.03 -42.90 17.69
C PHE A 73 -2.29 -43.18 16.20
N LEU A 74 -1.27 -43.67 15.50
CA LEU A 74 -1.44 -44.17 14.14
C LEU A 74 -2.12 -45.55 14.18
N ARG A 75 -3.02 -45.84 13.24
CA ARG A 75 -3.69 -47.15 13.16
C ARG A 75 -2.67 -48.26 12.83
N TRP A 76 -2.95 -49.46 13.35
CA TRP A 76 -2.21 -50.68 13.00
C TRP A 76 -2.49 -51.02 11.52
N SER A 77 -1.42 -51.21 10.74
CA SER A 77 -1.46 -51.59 9.32
C SER A 77 -2.48 -50.80 8.48
N GLY A 78 -2.39 -49.46 8.52
CA GLY A 78 -3.33 -48.58 7.81
C GLY A 78 -3.13 -47.11 8.14
N ASN A 79 -1.92 -46.60 7.93
CA ASN A 79 -1.57 -45.20 8.18
C ASN A 79 -0.66 -44.66 7.07
N ALA A 80 -0.67 -43.34 6.89
CA ALA A 80 0.06 -42.69 5.83
C ALA A 80 1.45 -42.18 6.27
N TRP A 81 1.96 -42.58 7.43
CA TRP A 81 3.30 -42.18 7.83
C TRP A 81 4.33 -42.90 6.97
N TYR A 82 5.39 -42.24 6.50
CA TYR A 82 6.27 -42.78 5.45
C TYR A 82 6.95 -44.12 5.79
N THR A 83 7.15 -44.44 7.08
CA THR A 83 7.70 -45.74 7.51
C THR A 83 6.64 -46.82 7.77
N HIS A 84 5.35 -46.50 7.63
CA HIS A 84 4.22 -47.41 7.84
C HIS A 84 4.30 -48.23 9.14
N PRO A 85 4.49 -47.60 10.32
CA PRO A 85 4.65 -48.34 11.57
C PRO A 85 3.38 -49.13 11.91
N ASP A 86 3.56 -50.34 12.43
CA ASP A 86 2.50 -51.24 12.84
C ASP A 86 2.25 -51.22 14.35
N ASN A 87 3.18 -50.70 15.17
CA ASN A 87 3.09 -50.69 16.63
C ASN A 87 2.18 -49.60 17.25
N ARG A 88 1.25 -49.03 16.46
CA ARG A 88 0.32 -47.94 16.86
C ARG A 88 0.98 -46.79 17.63
N PRO A 89 2.07 -46.19 17.11
CA PRO A 89 2.78 -45.16 17.84
C PRO A 89 1.93 -43.89 17.97
N THR A 90 2.01 -43.23 19.13
CA THR A 90 1.50 -41.86 19.29
C THR A 90 2.40 -40.91 18.50
N LYS A 91 1.79 -40.11 17.63
CA LYS A 91 2.46 -39.10 16.82
C LYS A 91 1.79 -37.75 17.02
N GLU A 92 2.60 -36.73 16.89
CA GLU A 92 2.17 -35.33 16.81
C GLU A 92 2.81 -34.75 15.55
N HIS A 93 2.00 -34.18 14.67
CA HIS A 93 2.48 -33.54 13.45
C HIS A 93 1.72 -32.23 13.23
N LEU A 94 2.44 -31.19 12.83
CA LEU A 94 1.91 -29.85 12.62
C LEU A 94 1.94 -29.50 11.13
N PHE A 95 0.82 -29.02 10.62
CA PHE A 95 0.72 -28.42 9.29
C PHE A 95 0.50 -26.91 9.40
N ALA A 96 1.26 -26.13 8.65
CA ALA A 96 1.09 -24.69 8.54
C ALA A 96 0.08 -24.41 7.43
N ILE A 97 -1.14 -24.01 7.78
CA ILE A 97 -2.19 -23.67 6.82
C ILE A 97 -2.06 -22.18 6.50
N GLY A 98 -1.53 -21.89 5.32
CA GLY A 98 -1.23 -20.52 4.90
C GLY A 98 0.04 -20.48 4.03
N PRO A 99 0.91 -19.47 4.24
CA PRO A 99 2.21 -19.37 3.58
C PRO A 99 3.09 -20.61 3.80
N PHE A 100 3.97 -20.88 2.83
CA PHE A 100 4.99 -21.89 3.00
C PHE A 100 5.97 -21.49 4.10
N ARG A 101 6.16 -22.35 5.10
CA ARG A 101 7.16 -22.20 6.15
C ARG A 101 8.33 -23.16 5.94
N ASP A 102 8.01 -24.45 5.82
CA ASP A 102 8.99 -25.52 5.65
C ASP A 102 8.34 -26.73 4.94
N LYS A 103 9.18 -27.69 4.52
CA LYS A 103 8.72 -28.90 3.81
C LYS A 103 7.85 -29.82 4.70
N ALA A 104 8.13 -29.89 6.00
CA ALA A 104 7.46 -30.81 6.94
C ALA A 104 6.01 -30.40 7.22
N SER A 105 5.75 -29.11 7.27
CA SER A 105 4.46 -28.52 7.60
C SER A 105 3.61 -28.17 6.37
N SER A 106 4.19 -28.21 5.15
CA SER A 106 3.47 -27.88 3.92
C SER A 106 2.85 -29.10 3.24
N ILE A 107 1.51 -29.20 3.33
CA ILE A 107 0.73 -30.21 2.59
C ILE A 107 0.94 -30.08 1.08
N ARG A 108 0.87 -28.85 0.53
CA ARG A 108 1.04 -28.59 -0.91
C ARG A 108 2.39 -29.09 -1.40
N TYR A 109 3.46 -28.75 -0.68
CA TYR A 109 4.81 -29.20 -1.02
C TYR A 109 4.91 -30.73 -1.09
N GLN A 110 4.45 -31.42 -0.03
CA GLN A 110 4.53 -32.88 0.03
C GLN A 110 3.64 -33.55 -1.01
N TRP A 111 2.44 -33.03 -1.24
CA TRP A 111 1.53 -33.52 -2.27
C TRP A 111 2.14 -33.38 -3.67
N ASP A 112 2.70 -32.22 -4.00
CA ASP A 112 3.27 -31.94 -5.32
C ASP A 112 4.59 -32.68 -5.58
N LYS A 113 5.31 -33.08 -4.52
CA LYS A 113 6.58 -33.83 -4.60
C LYS A 113 6.44 -35.32 -4.27
N ARG A 114 5.21 -35.83 -4.13
CA ARG A 114 4.92 -37.22 -3.74
C ARG A 114 5.57 -38.29 -4.63
N TYR A 115 5.90 -37.97 -5.89
CA TYR A 115 6.55 -38.89 -6.83
C TYR A 115 8.08 -38.89 -6.75
N ILE A 116 8.69 -38.08 -5.87
CA ILE A 116 10.14 -38.01 -5.66
C ILE A 116 10.48 -38.79 -4.37
N PRO A 117 11.06 -40.00 -4.45
CA PRO A 117 11.30 -40.83 -3.26
C PRO A 117 12.11 -40.14 -2.16
N GLY A 118 13.08 -39.28 -2.53
CA GLY A 118 13.91 -38.54 -1.57
C GLY A 118 13.20 -37.41 -0.81
N GLU A 119 11.99 -37.02 -1.24
CA GLU A 119 11.19 -35.96 -0.59
C GLU A 119 10.12 -36.52 0.35
N VAL A 120 9.79 -37.81 0.26
CA VAL A 120 8.78 -38.46 1.10
C VAL A 120 9.37 -38.81 2.48
N LYS A 121 9.39 -37.83 3.39
CA LYS A 121 9.96 -37.97 4.74
C LYS A 121 8.93 -37.87 5.89
N TRP A 122 7.66 -37.61 5.57
CA TRP A 122 6.60 -37.42 6.56
C TRP A 122 5.38 -38.26 6.22
N TRP A 123 4.56 -37.77 5.29
CA TRP A 123 3.33 -38.42 4.86
C TRP A 123 3.48 -38.97 3.44
N ASP A 124 3.14 -40.25 3.28
CA ASP A 124 3.06 -40.94 2.00
C ASP A 124 1.71 -40.64 1.34
N TRP A 125 1.67 -39.56 0.56
CA TRP A 125 0.47 -39.15 -0.16
C TRP A 125 0.09 -40.14 -1.28
N ASN A 126 1.03 -40.90 -1.84
CA ASN A 126 0.69 -41.93 -2.82
C ASN A 126 -0.08 -43.08 -2.17
N TRP A 127 0.31 -43.49 -0.96
CA TRP A 127 -0.46 -44.46 -0.18
C TRP A 127 -1.89 -43.98 0.06
N THR A 128 -2.09 -42.71 0.45
CA THR A 128 -3.45 -42.17 0.64
C THR A 128 -4.28 -42.16 -0.65
N ILE A 129 -3.65 -41.92 -1.80
CA ILE A 129 -4.31 -41.97 -3.12
C ILE A 129 -4.72 -43.40 -3.46
N ASN A 130 -3.87 -44.38 -3.17
CA ASN A 130 -4.18 -45.79 -3.42
C ASN A 130 -5.32 -46.29 -2.53
N GLU A 131 -5.37 -45.85 -1.27
CA GLU A 131 -6.38 -46.25 -0.30
C GLU A 131 -7.75 -45.58 -0.54
N TYR A 132 -7.76 -44.27 -0.82
CA TYR A 132 -9.00 -43.47 -0.84
C TYR A 132 -9.39 -42.91 -2.21
N GLY A 133 -8.52 -43.06 -3.22
CA GLY A 133 -8.68 -42.51 -4.56
C GLY A 133 -8.22 -41.05 -4.69
N LEU A 134 -7.67 -40.72 -5.87
CA LEU A 134 -7.11 -39.41 -6.18
C LEU A 134 -8.13 -38.26 -6.01
N SER A 135 -9.32 -38.42 -6.59
CA SER A 135 -10.37 -37.39 -6.55
C SER A 135 -10.83 -37.08 -5.12
N THR A 136 -10.99 -38.11 -4.29
CA THR A 136 -11.35 -37.95 -2.88
C THR A 136 -10.31 -37.14 -2.13
N MET A 137 -9.04 -37.49 -2.28
CA MET A 137 -7.94 -36.78 -1.63
C MET A 137 -7.83 -35.33 -2.12
N GLN A 138 -7.97 -35.08 -3.43
CA GLN A 138 -7.96 -33.72 -3.99
C GLN A 138 -9.11 -32.85 -3.42
N ASN A 139 -10.32 -33.39 -3.34
CA ASN A 139 -11.47 -32.68 -2.79
C ASN A 139 -11.27 -32.35 -1.30
N ASN A 140 -10.77 -33.30 -0.51
CA ASN A 140 -10.51 -33.10 0.91
C ASN A 140 -9.40 -32.05 1.13
N LEU A 141 -8.27 -32.19 0.45
CA LEU A 141 -7.16 -31.23 0.55
C LEU A 141 -7.56 -29.85 0.03
N GLY A 142 -8.40 -29.76 -1.00
CA GLY A 142 -8.95 -28.50 -1.49
C GLY A 142 -9.80 -27.77 -0.46
N ARG A 143 -10.53 -28.50 0.39
CA ARG A 143 -11.29 -27.92 1.52
C ARG A 143 -10.37 -27.48 2.65
N VAL A 144 -9.40 -28.31 3.02
CA VAL A 144 -8.43 -28.01 4.10
C VAL A 144 -7.57 -26.79 3.76
N LEU A 145 -7.11 -26.70 2.50
CA LEU A 145 -6.21 -25.65 2.03
C LEU A 145 -6.94 -24.44 1.43
N ARG A 146 -8.26 -24.36 1.59
CA ARG A 146 -9.05 -23.24 1.11
C ARG A 146 -8.63 -21.97 1.86
N PRO A 147 -8.28 -20.88 1.17
CA PRO A 147 -7.96 -19.62 1.84
C PRO A 147 -9.13 -19.13 2.69
N VAL A 148 -8.86 -18.85 3.96
CA VAL A 148 -9.79 -18.21 4.88
C VAL A 148 -9.44 -16.73 4.92
N ARG A 149 -10.44 -15.86 4.75
CA ARG A 149 -10.25 -14.41 4.72
C ARG A 149 -11.19 -13.75 5.69
N SER A 150 -10.69 -12.77 6.43
CA SER A 150 -11.49 -11.89 7.29
C SER A 150 -11.52 -10.49 6.69
N GLY A 151 -12.70 -9.85 6.70
CA GLY A 151 -12.84 -8.45 6.34
C GLY A 151 -12.25 -7.56 7.45
N VAL A 152 -11.47 -6.56 7.05
CA VAL A 152 -10.99 -5.47 7.90
C VAL A 152 -11.58 -4.19 7.33
N THR A 153 -12.56 -3.62 8.03
CA THR A 153 -13.34 -2.48 7.57
C THR A 153 -13.10 -1.26 8.45
N GLY A 154 -13.27 -0.07 7.87
CA GLY A 154 -13.28 1.17 8.61
C GLY A 154 -13.58 2.34 7.69
N ASP A 155 -13.42 3.55 8.22
CA ASP A 155 -13.57 4.79 7.44
C ASP A 155 -12.19 5.40 7.20
N PHE A 156 -11.94 5.81 5.96
CA PHE A 156 -10.74 6.53 5.57
C PHE A 156 -11.08 8.00 5.37
N TYR A 157 -10.25 8.88 5.91
CA TYR A 157 -10.30 10.31 5.67
C TYR A 157 -8.90 10.83 5.38
N ALA A 158 -8.76 11.62 4.31
CA ALA A 158 -7.53 12.33 4.01
C ALA A 158 -7.81 13.73 3.49
N GLU A 159 -6.90 14.63 3.79
CA GLU A 159 -6.89 16.01 3.33
C GLU A 159 -5.51 16.30 2.73
N SER A 160 -5.49 16.95 1.57
CA SER A 160 -4.27 17.30 0.85
C SER A 160 -4.33 18.77 0.42
N GLN A 161 -3.18 19.43 0.48
CA GLN A 161 -2.95 20.79 0.00
C GLN A 161 -1.93 20.76 -1.14
N PHE A 162 -2.21 21.46 -2.24
CA PHE A 162 -1.30 21.54 -3.38
C PHE A 162 -1.38 22.90 -4.07
N ALA A 163 -0.30 23.29 -4.75
CA ALA A 163 -0.26 24.48 -5.59
C ALA A 163 -0.49 24.08 -7.06
N GLY A 164 -1.31 24.86 -7.76
CA GLY A 164 -1.42 24.80 -9.21
C GLY A 164 -0.25 25.53 -9.89
N ASP A 165 -0.24 25.48 -11.22
CA ASP A 165 0.74 26.17 -12.02
C ASP A 165 0.68 27.70 -11.83
N ILE A 166 1.81 28.36 -12.07
CA ILE A 166 1.87 29.81 -12.14
C ILE A 166 1.23 30.28 -13.45
N GLU A 167 0.11 30.96 -13.34
CA GLU A 167 -0.58 31.58 -14.47
C GLU A 167 -0.03 32.99 -14.73
N ILE A 168 0.30 33.26 -15.99
CA ILE A 168 0.82 34.55 -16.46
C ILE A 168 -0.27 35.21 -17.30
N GLY A 169 -0.73 36.38 -16.89
CA GLY A 169 -1.76 37.13 -17.61
C GLY A 169 -1.22 37.98 -18.75
N GLN A 170 -2.04 38.93 -19.21
CA GLN A 170 -1.68 39.82 -20.32
C GLN A 170 -0.89 41.05 -19.84
N PRO A 171 0.06 41.59 -20.63
CA PRO A 171 0.81 42.78 -20.28
C PRO A 171 -0.09 44.00 -20.10
N GLN A 172 0.18 44.79 -19.07
CA GLN A 172 -0.46 46.07 -18.80
C GLN A 172 0.56 47.19 -18.96
N THR A 173 0.25 48.18 -19.80
CA THR A 173 1.10 49.34 -20.02
C THR A 173 1.09 50.23 -18.79
N ARG A 174 2.28 50.60 -18.28
CA ARG A 174 2.38 51.48 -17.12
C ARG A 174 2.20 52.93 -17.56
N SER A 175 1.07 53.55 -17.21
CA SER A 175 0.91 55.01 -17.33
C SER A 175 1.93 55.69 -16.41
N GLN A 176 2.76 56.58 -16.96
CA GLN A 176 3.77 57.30 -16.17
C GLN A 176 3.10 58.18 -15.10
N SER A 177 3.01 57.72 -13.86
CA SER A 177 3.02 58.62 -12.71
C SER A 177 4.49 58.96 -12.42
N ALA A 178 4.77 60.25 -12.41
CA ALA A 178 6.10 60.84 -12.34
C ALA A 178 6.74 60.69 -10.96
N GLU A 179 7.15 59.46 -10.58
CA GLU A 179 7.91 59.25 -9.33
C GLU A 179 8.96 58.13 -9.38
N LEU A 180 9.18 57.48 -10.53
CA LEU A 180 10.23 56.45 -10.68
C LEU A 180 11.40 56.98 -11.52
N ARG A 181 12.09 58.01 -11.03
CA ARG A 181 13.42 58.40 -11.51
C ARG A 181 14.48 57.70 -10.65
N SER A 182 14.65 56.38 -10.79
CA SER A 182 15.88 55.63 -10.44
C SER A 182 15.70 54.10 -10.45
N ALA A 183 14.98 53.52 -11.41
CA ALA A 183 15.12 52.07 -11.65
C ALA A 183 16.22 51.87 -12.70
N SER A 184 17.36 51.33 -12.27
CA SER A 184 18.47 50.91 -13.12
C SER A 184 18.03 49.90 -14.18
N ALA A 185 18.80 49.82 -15.27
CA ALA A 185 18.59 48.92 -16.41
C ALA A 185 18.83 47.42 -16.11
N GLU A 186 18.58 46.98 -14.88
CA GLU A 186 18.93 45.65 -14.40
C GLU A 186 17.69 44.94 -13.81
N GLY A 187 17.00 44.19 -14.67
CA GLY A 187 16.15 43.09 -14.25
C GLY A 187 14.65 43.33 -14.23
N VAL A 188 13.91 42.26 -14.52
CA VAL A 188 12.49 42.13 -14.21
C VAL A 188 12.38 41.92 -12.70
N ALA A 189 11.64 42.78 -12.01
CA ALA A 189 11.39 42.65 -10.57
C ALA A 189 9.97 42.14 -10.31
N LEU A 190 9.83 41.14 -9.43
CA LEU A 190 8.53 40.74 -8.90
C LEU A 190 8.09 41.79 -7.87
N THR A 191 6.99 42.48 -8.14
CA THR A 191 6.47 43.54 -7.26
C THR A 191 4.99 43.33 -6.97
N GLY A 192 4.53 43.65 -5.77
CA GLY A 192 3.10 43.63 -5.43
C GLY A 192 2.53 42.26 -5.06
N VAL A 193 3.38 41.25 -4.87
CA VAL A 193 2.97 39.97 -4.26
C VAL A 193 3.05 40.12 -2.74
N ASN A 194 1.90 40.30 -2.09
CA ASN A 194 1.82 40.26 -0.63
C ASN A 194 1.60 38.81 -0.19
N MET A 195 2.65 38.16 0.31
CA MET A 195 2.55 36.83 0.91
C MET A 195 2.33 36.99 2.41
N ASP A 196 1.07 37.05 2.83
CA ASP A 196 0.76 36.97 4.24
C ASP A 196 1.02 35.55 4.75
N ARG A 197 2.18 35.38 5.37
CA ARG A 197 2.65 34.08 5.88
C ARG A 197 1.74 33.54 6.97
N GLU A 198 1.09 34.38 7.76
CA GLU A 198 0.20 33.94 8.83
C GLU A 198 -1.07 33.35 8.23
N THR A 199 -1.68 34.05 7.27
CA THR A 199 -2.86 33.55 6.56
C THR A 199 -2.54 32.26 5.79
N LEU A 200 -1.43 32.21 5.04
CA LEU A 200 -1.01 31.00 4.31
C LEU A 200 -0.74 29.82 5.25
N ALA A 201 -0.07 30.05 6.37
CA ALA A 201 0.16 29.00 7.37
C ALA A 201 -1.15 28.50 8.00
N SER A 202 -2.13 29.38 8.27
CA SER A 202 -3.44 28.97 8.78
C SER A 202 -4.25 28.13 7.79
N GLU A 203 -4.01 28.31 6.50
CA GLU A 203 -4.64 27.53 5.42
C GLU A 203 -3.87 26.24 5.08
N GLY A 204 -2.78 25.94 5.80
CA GLY A 204 -1.97 24.72 5.64
C GLY A 204 -0.80 24.84 4.66
N PHE A 205 -0.49 26.04 4.16
CA PHE A 205 0.65 26.31 3.27
C PHE A 205 1.83 26.89 4.06
N GLY A 206 2.65 26.00 4.61
CA GLY A 206 3.87 26.38 5.32
C GLY A 206 5.03 26.78 4.39
N ASN A 207 5.91 27.65 4.87
CA ASN A 207 7.21 27.96 4.24
C ASN A 207 7.15 28.47 2.78
N VAL A 208 6.10 29.22 2.40
CA VAL A 208 5.98 29.82 1.06
C VAL A 208 7.00 30.96 0.88
N SER A 209 7.74 30.93 -0.23
CA SER A 209 8.78 31.91 -0.60
C SER A 209 8.75 32.27 -2.07
#